data_AF-A0AAJ0HZ97-F1
#
_entry.id   AF-A0AAJ0HZ97-F1
#
_cell.length_a   1.000
_cell.length_b   1.000
_cell.length_c   1.000
_cell.angle_alpha   90.00
_cell.angle_beta   90.00
_cell.angle_gamma   90.00
#
_symmetry.space_group_name_H-M   'P 1'
#
loop_
_entity.id
_entity.type
_entity.pdbx_description
1 polymer ?
#
loop_
_entity_poly.entity_id
_entity_poly.type
_entity_poly.pdbx_seq_one_letter_code
_entity_poly.pdbx_strand_id
1 'polypeptide(L)'
;MDWDLPVYRLDSFISSCTDDDFTKYTLGQATDWFIHTADANLEHLVDHTIKTCPREFCRSLKWEGNPDVSGIGVYAAFMVQAALATLFLLFYIRFYVKDVVDVNKPEEEPTLPKQLQGNDSPTDPQPTSQQHDDQPAAQKATKLFDPIAFRETADDCLEVFWATCYVFAFTFVIAAIVFITQDDNDSTGRIYSGYFTYLGAVNSIAVLICLWPWFPGRHKYPVLTFSGLTVLLCMMAGVSIAFFRTSLGGNKTTFEARCLGTVHSAQSVQKLVKGTPYAVLALIVLWGGSLLVIRIRTPKMTDKGKDTVLTLYLVLTGILGGFLVLTSFVLVWLSLGFFHSLRQHAENLSGLSYAENDWGFGQVAAIVAWVPVFGQFSAIVIRGLARLLPVGARELFEPVPKDQRGTARVLAQALRNRKHQHTQRPASITAEAVPLSSLQRISHDEEDVGTTSAGAGSHAQ
;
A
#
# COMPACT_ATOMS: atom_id res chain seq x y z
N MET A 1 -0.13 -32.13 19.78
CA MET A 1 0.25 -31.29 20.94
C MET A 1 1.37 -31.97 21.73
N ASP A 2 2.63 -31.62 21.43
CA ASP A 2 3.76 -31.93 22.30
C ASP A 2 3.77 -30.93 23.47
N TRP A 3 3.23 -31.36 24.61
CA TRP A 3 3.29 -30.60 25.86
C TRP A 3 4.59 -30.93 26.59
N ASP A 4 5.72 -30.42 26.09
CA ASP A 4 6.99 -30.40 26.85
C ASP A 4 6.94 -29.32 27.95
N LEU A 5 5.90 -29.33 28.78
CA LEU A 5 5.93 -28.65 30.06
C LEU A 5 6.51 -29.65 31.07
N PRO A 6 7.73 -29.42 31.59
CA PRO A 6 8.23 -30.25 32.66
C PRO A 6 7.24 -30.18 33.82
N VAL A 7 6.81 -31.34 34.34
CA VAL A 7 5.82 -31.44 35.43
C VAL A 7 6.16 -30.54 36.62
N TYR A 8 7.45 -30.26 36.87
CA TYR A 8 7.89 -29.33 37.92
C TYR A 8 7.49 -27.86 37.67
N ARG A 9 7.43 -27.39 36.42
CA ARG A 9 6.97 -26.01 36.12
C ARG A 9 5.49 -25.88 36.38
N LEU A 10 4.74 -26.91 36.00
CA LEU A 10 3.32 -26.97 36.24
C LEU A 10 3.01 -26.93 37.75
N ASP A 11 3.72 -27.71 38.56
CA ASP A 11 3.57 -27.71 40.02
C ASP A 11 3.85 -26.31 40.62
N SER A 12 4.96 -25.68 40.22
CA SER A 12 5.27 -24.32 40.66
C SER A 12 4.23 -23.27 40.22
N PHE A 13 3.63 -23.49 39.05
CA PHE A 13 2.65 -22.59 38.46
C PHE A 13 1.27 -22.74 39.12
N ILE A 14 0.83 -23.97 39.35
CA ILE A 14 -0.44 -24.24 40.04
C ILE A 14 -0.32 -23.76 41.48
N SER A 15 0.76 -24.10 42.20
CA SER A 15 0.96 -23.66 43.59
C SER A 15 1.05 -22.14 43.76
N SER A 16 1.58 -21.39 42.78
CA SER A 16 1.61 -19.92 42.85
C SER A 16 0.26 -19.27 42.55
N CYS A 17 -0.66 -19.99 41.91
CA CYS A 17 -1.90 -19.43 41.36
C CYS A 17 -3.18 -19.92 42.07
N THR A 18 -3.04 -20.76 43.10
CA THR A 18 -4.16 -21.28 43.90
C THR A 18 -3.97 -20.89 45.37
N ASP A 19 -5.06 -20.50 46.05
CA ASP A 19 -5.05 -20.27 47.51
C ASP A 19 -4.59 -21.53 48.28
N ASP A 20 -4.07 -21.33 49.50
CA ASP A 20 -3.44 -22.35 50.36
C ASP A 20 -4.24 -23.66 50.51
N ASP A 21 -5.56 -23.65 50.29
CA ASP A 21 -6.43 -24.82 50.39
C ASP A 21 -6.20 -25.87 49.27
N PHE A 22 -5.64 -25.45 48.12
CA PHE A 22 -5.25 -26.35 47.03
C PHE A 22 -3.81 -26.88 47.17
N THR A 23 -3.04 -26.49 48.17
CA THR A 23 -1.63 -26.95 48.34
C THR A 23 -1.48 -28.43 48.73
N LYS A 24 -2.59 -29.16 48.89
CA LYS A 24 -2.63 -30.59 49.23
C LYS A 24 -2.72 -31.52 48.02
N TYR A 25 -2.10 -31.19 46.88
CA TYR A 25 -1.87 -32.19 45.85
C TYR A 25 -0.41 -32.65 45.87
N THR A 26 -0.20 -33.92 45.55
CA THR A 26 1.12 -34.54 45.44
C THR A 26 1.65 -34.41 44.01
N LEU A 27 2.97 -34.44 43.84
CA LEU A 27 3.59 -34.50 42.49
C LEU A 27 3.06 -35.69 41.67
N GLY A 28 2.69 -36.78 42.36
CA GLY A 28 2.00 -37.93 41.77
C GLY A 28 0.62 -37.57 41.20
N GLN A 29 -0.16 -36.73 41.88
CA GLN A 29 -1.45 -36.21 41.37
C GLN A 29 -1.26 -35.19 40.25
N ALA A 30 -0.20 -34.36 40.26
CA ALA A 30 0.13 -33.48 39.14
C ALA A 30 0.62 -34.26 37.90
N THR A 31 1.29 -35.39 38.11
CA THR A 31 1.71 -36.30 37.04
C THR A 31 0.53 -37.15 36.52
N ASP A 32 -0.33 -37.64 37.41
CA ASP A 32 -1.58 -38.32 37.06
C ASP A 32 -2.54 -37.37 36.31
N TRP A 33 -2.59 -36.10 36.73
CA TRP A 33 -3.22 -34.97 36.04
C TRP A 33 -2.66 -34.74 34.63
N PHE A 34 -1.35 -34.90 34.42
CA PHE A 34 -0.69 -34.76 33.11
C PHE A 34 -0.96 -35.99 32.22
N ILE A 35 -1.13 -37.17 32.82
CA ILE A 35 -1.29 -38.45 32.12
C ILE A 35 -2.77 -38.76 31.79
N HIS A 36 -3.74 -38.32 32.59
CA HIS A 36 -5.17 -38.68 32.48
C HIS A 36 -6.10 -37.52 32.00
N THR A 37 -5.62 -36.61 31.15
CA THR A 37 -6.28 -35.35 30.69
C THR A 37 -7.60 -35.48 29.89
N ALA A 38 -8.57 -36.26 30.36
CA ALA A 38 -9.92 -36.37 29.79
C ALA A 38 -11.05 -36.30 30.84
N ASP A 39 -10.82 -35.69 32.01
CA ASP A 39 -11.82 -35.66 33.09
C ASP A 39 -12.38 -34.25 33.38
N ALA A 40 -13.69 -34.16 33.68
CA ALA A 40 -14.46 -32.91 33.80
C ALA A 40 -14.00 -31.99 34.96
N ASN A 41 -13.23 -32.52 35.91
CA ASN A 41 -12.66 -31.75 37.02
C ASN A 41 -11.49 -30.84 36.58
N LEU A 42 -10.91 -31.09 35.39
CA LEU A 42 -9.79 -30.33 34.85
C LEU A 42 -10.19 -28.94 34.36
N GLU A 43 -11.35 -28.83 33.71
CA GLU A 43 -11.85 -27.56 33.18
C GLU A 43 -12.04 -26.54 34.32
N HIS A 44 -12.50 -27.00 35.48
CA HIS A 44 -12.75 -26.14 36.63
C HIS A 44 -11.47 -25.58 37.26
N LEU A 45 -10.40 -26.38 37.31
CA LEU A 45 -9.09 -25.94 37.80
C LEU A 45 -8.43 -24.97 36.83
N VAL A 46 -8.43 -25.29 35.52
CA VAL A 46 -7.89 -24.40 34.49
C VAL A 46 -8.66 -23.09 34.45
N ASP A 47 -10.00 -23.12 34.50
CA ASP A 47 -10.84 -21.92 34.54
C ASP A 47 -10.61 -21.10 35.82
N HIS A 48 -10.39 -21.77 36.97
CA HIS A 48 -10.01 -21.09 38.21
C HIS A 48 -8.64 -20.42 38.10
N THR A 49 -7.60 -21.11 37.62
CA THR A 49 -6.26 -20.53 37.43
C THR A 49 -6.28 -19.38 36.42
N ILE A 50 -7.05 -19.48 35.33
CA ILE A 50 -7.24 -18.39 34.37
C ILE A 50 -7.91 -17.18 35.03
N LYS A 51 -8.87 -17.40 35.94
CA LYS A 51 -9.56 -16.32 36.66
C LYS A 51 -8.68 -15.67 37.72
N THR A 52 -7.91 -16.46 38.46
CA THR A 52 -7.09 -15.99 39.59
C THR A 52 -5.77 -15.37 39.12
N CYS A 53 -5.07 -16.01 38.18
CA CYS A 53 -3.75 -15.60 37.69
C CYS A 53 -3.67 -15.58 36.15
N PRO A 54 -4.49 -14.74 35.48
CA PRO A 54 -4.55 -14.72 34.02
C PRO A 54 -3.21 -14.37 33.36
N ARG A 55 -2.42 -13.46 33.94
CA ARG A 55 -1.18 -12.98 33.32
C ARG A 55 -0.10 -14.04 33.32
N GLU A 56 0.10 -14.67 34.46
CA GLU A 56 1.08 -15.73 34.68
C GLU A 56 0.73 -16.95 33.83
N PHE A 57 -0.56 -17.28 33.76
CA PHE A 57 -1.09 -18.33 32.88
C PHE A 57 -0.74 -18.04 31.42
N CYS A 58 -1.12 -16.88 30.91
CA CYS A 58 -0.90 -16.51 29.52
C CYS A 58 0.58 -16.44 29.15
N ARG A 59 1.44 -15.99 30.07
CA ARG A 59 2.90 -15.90 29.86
C ARG A 59 3.57 -17.27 29.84
N SER A 60 2.98 -18.25 30.51
CA SER A 60 3.49 -19.62 30.56
C SER A 60 3.06 -20.45 29.36
N LEU A 61 2.04 -20.01 28.61
CA LEU A 61 1.65 -20.65 27.37
C LEU A 61 2.70 -20.40 26.28
N LYS A 62 3.23 -21.47 25.70
CA LYS A 62 4.03 -21.39 24.49
C LYS A 62 3.11 -20.92 23.36
N TRP A 63 3.32 -19.70 22.91
CA TRP A 63 2.58 -19.11 21.82
C TRP A 63 3.57 -18.47 20.86
N GLU A 64 3.41 -18.79 19.57
CA GLU A 64 4.24 -18.26 18.51
C GLU A 64 3.35 -17.46 17.56
N GLY A 65 3.66 -16.17 17.42
CA GLY A 65 3.06 -15.29 16.44
C GLY A 65 3.78 -15.38 15.10
N ASN A 66 3.26 -14.68 14.09
CA ASN A 66 3.94 -14.59 12.79
C ASN A 66 4.60 -13.20 12.62
N PRO A 67 5.92 -13.08 12.84
CA PRO A 67 6.62 -11.80 12.77
C PRO A 67 6.53 -11.13 11.39
N ASP A 68 6.27 -11.87 10.30
CA ASP A 68 6.16 -11.28 8.97
C ASP A 68 4.85 -10.50 8.76
N VAL A 69 3.85 -10.63 9.63
CA VAL A 69 2.57 -9.90 9.50
C VAL A 69 2.20 -9.02 10.69
N SER A 70 2.65 -9.38 11.89
CA SER A 70 2.44 -8.60 13.13
C SER A 70 3.71 -7.92 13.65
N GLY A 71 4.86 -8.18 13.01
CA GLY A 71 6.17 -7.71 13.43
C GLY A 71 6.38 -6.20 13.35
N ILE A 72 7.46 -5.75 13.99
CA ILE A 72 7.76 -4.31 14.14
C ILE A 72 7.99 -3.62 12.79
N GLY A 73 8.63 -4.29 11.82
CA GLY A 73 8.87 -3.69 10.51
C GLY A 73 7.62 -3.55 9.65
N VAL A 74 6.65 -4.48 9.76
CA VAL A 74 5.34 -4.31 9.10
C VAL A 74 4.57 -3.14 9.71
N TYR A 75 4.57 -3.03 11.04
CA TYR A 75 3.97 -1.88 11.71
C TYR A 75 4.63 -0.56 11.26
N ALA A 76 5.96 -0.51 11.17
CA ALA A 76 6.70 0.64 10.67
C ALA A 76 6.32 0.98 9.22
N ALA A 77 6.17 -0.02 8.35
CA ALA A 77 5.72 0.17 6.97
C ALA A 77 4.33 0.82 6.90
N PHE A 78 3.37 0.39 7.73
CA PHE A 78 2.05 1.03 7.80
C PHE A 78 2.08 2.43 8.42
N MET A 79 2.98 2.70 9.37
CA MET A 79 3.20 4.05 9.88
C MET A 79 3.73 4.99 8.79
N VAL A 80 4.69 4.53 7.96
CA VAL A 80 5.17 5.28 6.79
C VAL A 80 4.04 5.51 5.79
N GLN A 81 3.24 4.48 5.51
CA GLN A 81 2.08 4.58 4.62
C GLN A 81 1.08 5.63 5.10
N ALA A 82 0.69 5.61 6.38
CA ALA A 82 -0.26 6.57 6.94
C ALA A 82 0.30 8.00 6.98
N ALA A 83 1.59 8.16 7.30
CA ALA A 83 2.26 9.45 7.28
C ALA A 83 2.29 10.05 5.86
N LEU A 84 2.68 9.26 4.85
CA LEU A 84 2.68 9.69 3.45
C LEU A 84 1.26 10.01 2.97
N ALA A 85 0.27 9.18 3.30
CA ALA A 85 -1.13 9.45 2.96
C ALA A 85 -1.63 10.77 3.58
N THR A 86 -1.24 11.06 4.82
CA THR A 86 -1.57 12.33 5.49
C THR A 86 -0.91 13.52 4.79
N LEU A 87 0.37 13.40 4.39
CA LEU A 87 1.07 14.44 3.65
C LEU A 87 0.44 14.72 2.29
N PHE A 88 0.11 13.67 1.52
CA PHE A 88 -0.62 13.83 0.26
C PHE A 88 -1.99 14.47 0.46
N LEU A 89 -2.75 14.01 1.46
CA LEU A 89 -4.08 14.56 1.74
C LEU A 89 -4.01 16.06 2.05
N LEU A 90 -3.10 16.47 2.94
CA LEU A 90 -2.90 17.89 3.28
C LEU A 90 -2.47 18.71 2.06
N PHE A 91 -1.56 18.16 1.27
CA PHE A 91 -1.09 18.78 0.03
C PHE A 91 -2.25 19.03 -0.94
N TYR A 92 -3.05 18.01 -1.24
CA TYR A 92 -4.13 18.13 -2.21
C TYR A 92 -5.33 18.92 -1.71
N ILE A 93 -5.65 18.87 -0.41
CA ILE A 93 -6.67 19.74 0.19
C ILE A 93 -6.27 21.21 0.02
N ARG A 94 -5.00 21.56 0.22
CA ARG A 94 -4.52 22.93 0.01
C ARG A 94 -4.75 23.40 -1.42
N PHE A 95 -4.45 22.56 -2.41
CA PHE A 95 -4.71 22.89 -3.83
C PHE A 95 -6.20 23.01 -4.11
N TYR A 96 -7.01 22.09 -3.59
CA TYR A 96 -8.45 22.13 -3.76
C TYR A 96 -9.07 23.41 -3.19
N VAL A 97 -8.70 23.81 -1.98
CA VAL A 97 -9.18 25.05 -1.36
C VAL A 97 -8.75 26.26 -2.16
N LYS A 98 -7.51 26.29 -2.66
CA LYS A 98 -7.03 27.40 -3.50
C LYS A 98 -7.83 27.51 -4.80
N ASP A 99 -8.02 26.40 -5.51
CA ASP A 99 -8.78 26.37 -6.76
C ASP A 99 -10.22 26.86 -6.54
N VAL A 100 -10.86 26.46 -5.43
CA VAL A 100 -12.22 26.92 -5.07
C VAL A 100 -12.27 28.41 -4.72
N VAL A 101 -11.27 28.93 -4.00
CA VAL A 101 -11.22 30.35 -3.62
C VAL A 101 -10.97 31.23 -4.84
N ASP A 102 -10.08 30.82 -5.74
CA ASP A 102 -9.75 31.60 -6.94
C ASP A 102 -10.93 31.65 -7.93
N VAL A 103 -11.75 30.59 -8.03
CA VAL A 103 -12.99 30.60 -8.85
C VAL A 103 -14.06 31.55 -8.29
N ASN A 104 -14.08 31.78 -6.98
CA ASN A 104 -15.07 32.65 -6.34
C ASN A 104 -14.65 34.13 -6.27
N LYS A 105 -13.45 34.49 -6.77
CA LYS A 105 -13.10 35.91 -6.88
C LYS A 105 -14.01 36.54 -7.94
N PRO A 106 -14.80 37.57 -7.60
CA PRO A 106 -15.57 38.28 -8.60
C PRO A 106 -14.61 38.77 -9.66
N GLU A 107 -14.90 38.45 -10.92
CA GLU A 107 -14.13 38.92 -12.06
C GLU A 107 -14.10 40.44 -11.95
N GLU A 108 -12.95 40.98 -11.56
CA GLU A 108 -12.78 42.42 -11.39
C GLU A 108 -13.01 43.01 -12.78
N GLU A 109 -14.17 43.64 -12.95
CA GLU A 109 -14.63 44.17 -14.23
C GLU A 109 -13.45 44.96 -14.82
N PRO A 110 -12.93 44.58 -16.01
CA PRO A 110 -11.72 45.16 -16.55
C PRO A 110 -11.97 46.65 -16.65
N THR A 111 -11.36 47.41 -15.74
CA THR A 111 -11.52 48.85 -15.68
C THR A 111 -10.93 49.37 -16.98
N LEU A 112 -11.82 49.73 -17.89
CA LEU A 112 -11.49 50.30 -19.18
C LEU A 112 -10.41 51.37 -18.95
N PRO A 113 -9.22 51.26 -19.57
CA PRO A 113 -8.18 52.23 -19.35
C PRO A 113 -8.76 53.62 -19.66
N LYS A 114 -8.70 54.52 -18.66
CA LYS A 114 -9.07 55.95 -18.75
C LYS A 114 -8.11 56.73 -19.67
N GLN A 115 -7.76 56.17 -20.82
CA GLN A 115 -6.89 56.73 -21.83
C GLN A 115 -7.72 56.99 -23.09
N LEU A 116 -8.72 57.88 -22.98
CA LEU A 116 -9.23 58.65 -24.13
C LEU A 116 -10.04 59.85 -23.63
N GLN A 117 -9.42 60.70 -22.80
CA GLN A 117 -9.93 62.05 -22.58
C GLN A 117 -8.78 63.05 -22.61
N GLY A 118 -8.62 63.68 -23.79
CA GLY A 118 -8.08 65.02 -23.98
C GLY A 118 -6.58 65.20 -23.79
N ASN A 119 -5.86 65.35 -24.91
CA ASN A 119 -5.29 66.65 -25.28
C ASN A 119 -4.55 66.53 -26.62
N ASP A 120 -5.18 67.07 -27.67
CA ASP A 120 -4.49 67.47 -28.88
C ASP A 120 -3.58 68.65 -28.54
N SER A 121 -2.27 68.46 -28.59
CA SER A 121 -1.31 69.56 -28.73
C SER A 121 -0.12 69.08 -29.56
N PRO A 122 0.14 69.69 -30.73
CA PRO A 122 1.27 69.33 -31.56
C PRO A 122 2.50 70.11 -31.10
N THR A 123 3.47 69.44 -30.48
CA THR A 123 4.84 69.99 -30.37
C THR A 123 5.88 68.88 -30.36
N ASP A 124 6.66 68.89 -31.45
CA ASP A 124 8.01 68.38 -31.72
C ASP A 124 8.48 66.96 -31.32
N PRO A 125 9.25 66.30 -32.20
CA PRO A 125 9.89 65.02 -31.91
C PRO A 125 11.18 65.20 -31.09
N GLN A 126 11.24 64.65 -29.88
CA GLN A 126 12.49 64.42 -29.13
C GLN A 126 12.84 62.92 -29.08
N PRO A 127 14.14 62.57 -29.01
CA PRO A 127 14.64 61.26 -29.35
C PRO A 127 14.46 60.25 -28.22
N THR A 128 14.25 59.01 -28.67
CA THR A 128 14.11 57.77 -27.93
C THR A 128 15.23 57.56 -26.91
N SER A 129 14.97 57.89 -25.64
CA SER A 129 15.77 57.39 -24.52
C SER A 129 15.29 55.98 -24.18
N GLN A 130 16.15 54.99 -24.43
CA GLN A 130 16.02 53.62 -23.94
C GLN A 130 15.83 53.64 -22.43
N GLN A 131 14.59 53.43 -21.99
CA GLN A 131 14.26 53.23 -20.60
C GLN A 131 14.65 51.79 -20.26
N HIS A 132 15.84 51.67 -19.66
CA HIS A 132 16.36 50.42 -19.14
C HIS A 132 15.45 50.02 -17.97
N ASP A 133 14.61 48.99 -18.18
CA ASP A 133 13.75 48.42 -17.15
C ASP A 133 14.60 47.72 -16.09
N ASP A 134 15.11 48.51 -15.14
CA ASP A 134 15.61 48.04 -13.85
C ASP A 134 14.43 47.63 -12.97
N GLN A 135 13.73 46.57 -13.40
CA GLN A 135 12.68 45.97 -12.61
C GLN A 135 13.31 45.26 -11.39
N PRO A 136 12.91 45.58 -10.16
CA PRO A 136 13.62 45.19 -8.95
C PRO A 136 13.73 43.67 -8.85
N ALA A 137 14.96 43.17 -8.64
CA ALA A 137 15.31 41.75 -8.50
C ALA A 137 14.43 40.97 -7.51
N ALA A 138 13.77 41.66 -6.58
CA ALA A 138 12.81 41.10 -5.63
C ALA A 138 11.53 40.51 -6.27
N GLN A 139 11.06 41.05 -7.41
CA GLN A 139 9.89 40.49 -8.13
C GLN A 139 10.24 39.26 -8.98
N LYS A 140 11.52 39.05 -9.32
CA LYS A 140 11.98 37.89 -10.10
C LYS A 140 12.14 36.64 -9.23
N ALA A 141 12.41 36.82 -7.93
CA ALA A 141 12.53 35.74 -6.96
C ALA A 141 11.19 35.08 -6.58
N THR A 142 10.05 35.78 -6.74
CA THR A 142 8.73 35.24 -6.40
C THR A 142 8.14 34.31 -7.46
N LYS A 143 8.71 34.25 -8.68
CA LYS A 143 8.36 33.24 -9.71
C LYS A 143 9.14 31.92 -9.57
N LEU A 144 9.81 31.70 -8.42
CA LEU A 144 10.69 30.54 -8.24
C LEU A 144 9.93 29.20 -8.12
N PHE A 145 8.66 29.23 -7.70
CA PHE A 145 7.81 28.05 -7.66
C PHE A 145 6.71 28.16 -8.70
N ASP A 146 6.85 27.42 -9.80
CA ASP A 146 5.74 27.14 -10.70
C ASP A 146 4.82 26.11 -10.02
N PRO A 147 3.62 26.52 -9.53
CA PRO A 147 2.72 25.62 -8.83
C PRO A 147 2.20 24.49 -9.73
N ILE A 148 2.17 24.70 -11.05
CA ILE A 148 1.70 23.70 -12.02
C ILE A 148 2.71 22.57 -12.12
N ALA A 149 3.98 22.91 -12.34
CA ALA A 149 5.06 21.93 -12.39
C ALA A 149 5.18 21.13 -11.09
N PHE A 150 4.95 21.77 -9.93
CA PHE A 150 4.96 21.07 -8.65
C PHE A 150 3.78 20.10 -8.51
N ARG A 151 2.58 20.48 -8.97
CA ARG A 151 1.39 19.62 -8.95
C ARG A 151 1.55 18.40 -9.85
N GLU A 152 2.01 18.58 -11.09
CA GLU A 152 2.28 17.48 -12.02
C GLU A 152 3.26 16.47 -11.42
N THR A 153 4.29 16.99 -10.76
CA THR A 153 5.31 16.19 -10.10
C THR A 153 4.76 15.44 -8.87
N ALA A 154 3.87 16.06 -8.09
CA ALA A 154 3.18 15.41 -6.98
C ALA A 154 2.22 14.32 -7.47
N ASP A 155 1.56 14.53 -8.61
CA ASP A 155 0.69 13.55 -9.27
C ASP A 155 1.48 12.29 -9.65
N ASP A 156 2.68 12.44 -10.22
CA ASP A 156 3.57 11.31 -10.52
C ASP A 156 3.97 10.52 -9.25
N CYS A 157 4.27 11.21 -8.15
CA CYS A 157 4.57 10.55 -6.86
C CYS A 157 3.35 9.87 -6.25
N LEU A 158 2.19 10.51 -6.32
CA LEU A 158 0.93 9.92 -5.87
C LEU A 158 0.62 8.67 -6.69
N GLU A 159 0.94 8.67 -7.99
CA GLU A 159 0.72 7.52 -8.86
C GLU A 159 1.49 6.28 -8.36
N VAL A 160 2.78 6.45 -8.07
CA VAL A 160 3.63 5.37 -7.53
C VAL A 160 3.21 4.98 -6.12
N PHE A 161 2.96 5.95 -5.24
CA PHE A 161 2.52 5.67 -3.87
C PHE A 161 1.21 4.88 -3.83
N TRP A 162 0.23 5.28 -4.64
CA TRP A 162 -1.07 4.61 -4.73
C TRP A 162 -0.91 3.18 -5.29
N ALA A 163 -0.07 2.98 -6.31
CA ALA A 163 0.23 1.65 -6.83
C ALA A 163 0.89 0.74 -5.76
N THR A 164 1.84 1.27 -4.97
CA THR A 164 2.44 0.53 -3.85
C THR A 164 1.39 0.16 -2.81
N CYS A 165 0.51 1.09 -2.41
CA CYS A 165 -0.59 0.82 -1.49
C CYS A 165 -1.55 -0.25 -2.03
N TYR A 166 -1.78 -0.27 -3.34
CA TYR A 166 -2.61 -1.28 -3.99
C TYR A 166 -1.99 -2.68 -3.89
N VAL A 167 -0.69 -2.79 -4.16
CA VAL A 167 0.06 -4.05 -3.99
C VAL A 167 0.01 -4.51 -2.54
N PHE A 168 0.24 -3.62 -1.57
CA PHE A 168 0.12 -3.93 -0.14
C PHE A 168 -1.28 -4.45 0.21
N ALA A 169 -2.33 -3.72 -0.17
CA ALA A 169 -3.71 -4.14 0.06
C ALA A 169 -3.96 -5.55 -0.50
N PHE A 170 -3.55 -5.81 -1.74
CA PHE A 170 -3.73 -7.10 -2.39
C PHE A 170 -2.95 -8.22 -1.68
N THR A 171 -1.69 -7.99 -1.33
CA THR A 171 -0.86 -8.96 -0.61
C THR A 171 -1.44 -9.31 0.75
N PHE A 172 -1.91 -8.32 1.52
CA PHE A 172 -2.51 -8.56 2.84
C PHE A 172 -3.87 -9.27 2.75
N VAL A 173 -4.66 -8.98 1.72
CA VAL A 173 -5.89 -9.74 1.43
C VAL A 173 -5.56 -11.20 1.11
N ILE A 174 -4.55 -11.47 0.27
CA ILE A 174 -4.10 -12.83 -0.03
C ILE A 174 -3.59 -13.52 1.24
N ALA A 175 -2.75 -12.86 2.02
CA ALA A 175 -2.22 -13.41 3.26
C ALA A 175 -3.36 -13.78 4.22
N ALA A 176 -4.37 -12.92 4.35
CA ALA A 176 -5.55 -13.22 5.16
C ALA A 176 -6.32 -14.44 4.63
N ILE A 177 -6.50 -14.57 3.30
CA ILE A 177 -7.10 -15.78 2.70
C ILE A 177 -6.29 -17.02 3.06
N VAL A 178 -4.96 -16.98 2.90
CA VAL A 178 -4.07 -18.11 3.21
C VAL A 178 -4.23 -18.54 4.66
N PHE A 179 -4.18 -17.61 5.61
CA PHE A 179 -4.37 -17.91 7.05
C PHE A 179 -5.76 -18.48 7.35
N ILE A 180 -6.79 -18.07 6.62
CA ILE A 180 -8.14 -18.61 6.78
C ILE A 180 -8.23 -20.04 6.21
N THR A 181 -7.57 -20.31 5.09
CA THR A 181 -7.63 -21.61 4.39
C THR A 181 -6.69 -22.66 4.95
N GLN A 182 -5.64 -22.24 5.67
CA GLN A 182 -4.71 -23.18 6.30
C GLN A 182 -5.40 -23.84 7.51
N ASP A 183 -5.77 -25.11 7.33
CA ASP A 183 -6.47 -25.93 8.31
C ASP A 183 -5.52 -26.77 9.17
N ASP A 184 -4.28 -26.30 9.35
CA ASP A 184 -3.35 -26.94 10.27
C ASP A 184 -3.84 -26.69 11.69
N ASN A 185 -4.46 -27.73 12.27
CA ASN A 185 -4.96 -27.76 13.64
C ASN A 185 -3.87 -27.43 14.70
N ASP A 186 -2.59 -27.47 14.32
CA ASP A 186 -1.46 -27.15 15.18
C ASP A 186 -0.88 -25.74 14.98
N SER A 187 -1.40 -24.93 14.05
CA SER A 187 -0.89 -23.56 13.83
C SER A 187 -1.28 -22.62 14.97
N THR A 188 -0.35 -22.39 15.91
CA THR A 188 -0.53 -21.40 16.98
C THR A 188 -0.62 -19.99 16.39
N GLY A 189 -1.53 -19.17 16.91
CA GLY A 189 -1.61 -17.75 16.54
C GLY A 189 -2.26 -17.45 15.18
N ARG A 190 -3.02 -18.39 14.60
CA ARG A 190 -3.76 -18.19 13.34
C ARG A 190 -4.76 -17.04 13.41
N ILE A 191 -5.58 -16.97 14.47
CA ILE A 191 -6.57 -15.90 14.66
C ILE A 191 -5.87 -14.58 14.90
N TYR A 192 -4.82 -14.61 15.73
CA TYR A 192 -4.00 -13.44 15.99
C TYR A 192 -3.41 -12.87 14.69
N SER A 193 -2.69 -13.69 13.91
CA SER A 193 -2.11 -13.31 12.62
C SER A 193 -3.18 -12.85 11.62
N GLY A 194 -4.36 -13.47 11.68
CA GLY A 194 -5.55 -13.05 10.94
C GLY A 194 -6.02 -11.64 11.28
N TYR A 195 -5.98 -11.22 12.55
CA TYR A 195 -6.30 -9.84 12.93
C TYR A 195 -5.32 -8.83 12.31
N PHE A 196 -4.02 -9.11 12.34
CA PHE A 196 -3.00 -8.21 11.78
C PHE A 196 -3.09 -8.12 10.26
N THR A 197 -3.27 -9.26 9.58
CA THR A 197 -3.44 -9.25 8.12
C THR A 197 -4.71 -8.52 7.69
N TYR A 198 -5.82 -8.74 8.40
CA TYR A 198 -7.06 -8.00 8.21
C TYR A 198 -6.88 -6.49 8.44
N LEU A 199 -6.25 -6.08 9.56
CA LEU A 199 -6.02 -4.67 9.86
C LEU A 199 -5.10 -4.00 8.82
N GLY A 200 -4.06 -4.70 8.36
CA GLY A 200 -3.17 -4.23 7.30
C GLY A 200 -3.88 -4.03 5.96
N ALA A 201 -4.77 -4.98 5.59
CA ALA A 201 -5.61 -4.86 4.41
C ALA A 201 -6.59 -3.67 4.53
N VAL A 202 -7.29 -3.53 5.66
CA VAL A 202 -8.19 -2.40 5.93
C VAL A 202 -7.44 -1.08 5.85
N ASN A 203 -6.26 -0.98 6.48
CA ASN A 203 -5.43 0.22 6.45
C ASN A 203 -5.08 0.63 5.02
N SER A 204 -4.60 -0.32 4.22
CA SER A 204 -4.20 -0.07 2.83
C SER A 204 -5.36 0.29 1.93
N ILE A 205 -6.48 -0.42 2.04
CA ILE A 205 -7.71 -0.09 1.29
C ILE A 205 -8.23 1.30 1.69
N ALA A 206 -8.20 1.64 2.99
CA ALA A 206 -8.61 2.95 3.46
C ALA A 206 -7.73 4.08 2.91
N VAL A 207 -6.40 3.87 2.80
CA VAL A 207 -5.50 4.84 2.13
C VAL A 207 -5.86 5.00 0.65
N LEU A 208 -6.12 3.91 -0.07
CA LEU A 208 -6.51 3.96 -1.49
C LEU A 208 -7.80 4.76 -1.71
N ILE A 209 -8.81 4.53 -0.86
CA ILE A 209 -10.09 5.25 -0.90
C ILE A 209 -9.90 6.73 -0.51
N CYS A 210 -9.11 7.00 0.52
CA CYS A 210 -8.82 8.35 1.01
C CYS A 210 -8.19 9.23 -0.08
N LEU A 211 -7.24 8.69 -0.85
CA LEU A 211 -6.53 9.44 -1.88
C LEU A 211 -7.16 9.31 -3.29
N TRP A 212 -8.17 8.46 -3.44
CA TRP A 212 -8.85 8.22 -4.71
C TRP A 212 -9.29 9.49 -5.46
N PRO A 213 -9.85 10.54 -4.81
CA PRO A 213 -10.30 11.74 -5.52
C PRO A 213 -9.19 12.51 -6.22
N TRP A 214 -7.94 12.37 -5.76
CA TRP A 214 -6.78 13.08 -6.30
C TRP A 214 -5.87 12.20 -7.14
N PHE A 215 -6.09 10.89 -7.16
CA PHE A 215 -5.27 9.96 -7.93
C PHE A 215 -5.37 10.25 -9.44
N PRO A 216 -4.27 10.64 -10.11
CA PRO A 216 -4.28 11.04 -11.52
C PRO A 216 -4.63 9.87 -12.45
N GLY A 217 -4.25 8.65 -12.08
CA GLY A 217 -4.56 7.43 -12.83
C GLY A 217 -6.06 7.17 -12.96
N ARG A 218 -6.93 7.78 -12.14
CA ARG A 218 -8.39 7.65 -12.30
C ARG A 218 -8.90 8.20 -13.63
N HIS A 219 -8.22 9.19 -14.19
CA HIS A 219 -8.57 9.77 -15.49
C HIS A 219 -7.88 9.05 -16.64
N LYS A 220 -6.63 8.59 -16.41
CA LYS A 220 -5.86 7.82 -17.40
C LYS A 220 -6.44 6.41 -17.61
N TYR A 221 -6.85 5.73 -16.54
CA TYR A 221 -7.26 4.33 -16.52
C TYR A 221 -8.53 4.09 -15.67
N PRO A 222 -9.65 4.80 -15.93
CA PRO A 222 -10.83 4.81 -15.05
C PRO A 222 -11.43 3.42 -14.80
N VAL A 223 -11.44 2.56 -15.82
CA VAL A 223 -12.02 1.21 -15.72
C VAL A 223 -11.15 0.33 -14.84
N LEU A 224 -9.83 0.37 -15.03
CA LEU A 224 -8.88 -0.48 -14.30
C LEU A 224 -8.84 -0.12 -12.81
N THR A 225 -8.84 1.17 -12.50
CA THR A 225 -8.77 1.64 -11.12
C THR A 225 -10.06 1.31 -10.40
N PHE A 226 -11.21 1.52 -11.05
CA PHE A 226 -12.53 1.26 -10.46
C PHE A 226 -12.76 -0.24 -10.26
N SER A 227 -12.48 -1.05 -11.28
CA SER A 227 -12.60 -2.50 -11.19
C SER A 227 -11.62 -3.05 -10.16
N GLY A 228 -10.37 -2.58 -10.15
CA GLY A 228 -9.35 -2.98 -9.20
C GLY A 228 -9.74 -2.72 -7.74
N LEU A 229 -10.29 -1.54 -7.43
CA LEU A 229 -10.75 -1.22 -6.08
C LEU A 229 -12.01 -2.01 -5.71
N THR A 230 -12.93 -2.22 -6.66
CA THR A 230 -14.12 -3.04 -6.44
C THR A 230 -13.75 -4.50 -6.14
N VAL A 231 -12.79 -5.07 -6.87
CA VAL A 231 -12.28 -6.42 -6.62
C VAL A 231 -11.64 -6.50 -5.24
N LEU A 232 -10.80 -5.55 -4.85
CA LEU A 232 -10.21 -5.50 -3.51
C LEU A 232 -11.29 -5.43 -2.41
N LEU A 233 -12.32 -4.60 -2.58
CA LEU A 233 -13.42 -4.50 -1.63
C LEU A 233 -14.21 -5.82 -1.52
N CYS A 234 -14.52 -6.46 -2.65
CA CYS A 234 -15.19 -7.76 -2.67
C CYS A 234 -14.35 -8.85 -2.00
N MET A 235 -13.05 -8.91 -2.28
CA MET A 235 -12.15 -9.85 -1.61
C MET A 235 -12.07 -9.56 -0.11
N MET A 236 -12.00 -8.29 0.28
CA MET A 236 -12.00 -7.87 1.69
C MET A 236 -13.28 -8.29 2.41
N ALA A 237 -14.45 -8.14 1.77
CA ALA A 237 -15.70 -8.63 2.32
C ALA A 237 -15.70 -10.16 2.47
N GLY A 238 -15.16 -10.89 1.48
CA GLY A 238 -14.97 -12.33 1.53
C GLY A 238 -14.08 -12.77 2.69
N VAL A 239 -12.90 -12.16 2.82
CA VAL A 239 -11.97 -12.35 3.95
C VAL A 239 -12.67 -12.09 5.27
N SER A 240 -13.42 -11.00 5.38
CA SER A 240 -14.12 -10.64 6.61
C SER A 240 -15.18 -11.66 7.01
N ILE A 241 -15.97 -12.16 6.04
CA ILE A 241 -16.97 -13.20 6.28
C ILE A 241 -16.31 -14.51 6.70
N ALA A 242 -15.27 -14.93 5.97
CA ALA A 242 -14.59 -16.19 6.22
C ALA A 242 -13.83 -16.14 7.56
N PHE A 243 -13.12 -15.06 7.84
CA PHE A 243 -12.45 -14.84 9.12
C PHE A 243 -13.43 -14.75 10.28
N PHE A 244 -14.59 -14.10 10.11
CA PHE A 244 -15.62 -14.08 11.14
C PHE A 244 -16.15 -15.49 11.46
N ARG A 245 -16.35 -16.33 10.43
CA ARG A 245 -16.74 -17.74 10.63
C ARG A 245 -15.65 -18.52 11.36
N THR A 246 -14.39 -18.39 10.96
CA THR A 246 -13.26 -19.04 11.65
C THR A 246 -13.12 -18.56 13.09
N SER A 247 -13.29 -17.25 13.33
CA SER A 247 -13.26 -16.64 14.66
C SER A 247 -14.46 -17.03 15.54
N LEU A 248 -15.54 -17.58 14.98
CA LEU A 248 -16.65 -18.17 15.73
C LEU A 248 -16.50 -19.68 15.92
N GLY A 249 -15.67 -20.33 15.11
CA GLY A 249 -15.41 -21.76 15.21
C GLY A 249 -14.77 -22.17 16.54
N GLY A 250 -14.93 -23.45 16.88
CA GLY A 250 -14.37 -24.04 18.11
C GLY A 250 -12.86 -24.25 18.08
N ASN A 251 -12.22 -24.17 16.90
CA ASN A 251 -10.80 -24.45 16.72
C ASN A 251 -9.93 -23.21 17.03
N LYS A 252 -10.11 -22.65 18.23
CA LYS A 252 -9.23 -21.61 18.78
C LYS A 252 -8.20 -22.26 19.68
N THR A 253 -6.96 -21.78 19.63
CA THR A 253 -5.99 -22.17 20.66
C THR A 253 -6.45 -21.66 22.03
N THR A 254 -6.05 -22.33 23.11
CA THR A 254 -6.36 -21.90 24.49
C THR A 254 -5.92 -20.45 24.74
N PHE A 255 -4.75 -20.06 24.20
CA PHE A 255 -4.26 -18.68 24.26
C PHE A 255 -5.22 -17.71 23.55
N GLU A 256 -5.64 -18.00 22.32
CA GLU A 256 -6.55 -17.11 21.58
C GLU A 256 -7.93 -17.01 22.22
N ALA A 257 -8.46 -18.12 22.73
CA ALA A 257 -9.77 -18.15 23.37
C ALA A 257 -9.80 -17.44 24.72
N ARG A 258 -8.79 -17.67 25.56
CA ARG A 258 -8.80 -17.27 26.98
C ARG A 258 -7.92 -16.06 27.28
N CYS A 259 -6.77 -15.91 26.62
CA CYS A 259 -5.86 -14.78 26.81
C CYS A 259 -6.18 -13.62 25.86
N LEU A 260 -6.31 -13.89 24.56
CA LEU A 260 -6.53 -12.83 23.57
C LEU A 260 -8.00 -12.38 23.51
N GLY A 261 -8.95 -13.30 23.69
CA GLY A 261 -10.39 -13.01 23.62
C GLY A 261 -10.91 -12.04 24.70
N THR A 262 -10.18 -11.90 25.80
CA THR A 262 -10.51 -10.96 26.89
C THR A 262 -10.01 -9.55 26.61
N VAL A 263 -9.13 -9.36 25.61
CA VAL A 263 -8.56 -8.06 25.28
C VAL A 263 -9.59 -7.21 24.53
N HIS A 264 -9.84 -5.99 25.04
CA HIS A 264 -10.82 -5.06 24.45
C HIS A 264 -10.53 -4.69 22.99
N SER A 265 -9.24 -4.58 22.62
CA SER A 265 -8.84 -4.31 21.23
C SER A 265 -9.20 -5.46 20.30
N ALA A 266 -9.01 -6.72 20.70
CA ALA A 266 -9.41 -7.88 19.92
C ALA A 266 -10.93 -7.92 19.68
N GLN A 267 -11.73 -7.63 20.71
CA GLN A 267 -13.19 -7.51 20.59
C GLN A 267 -13.62 -6.37 19.66
N SER A 268 -12.90 -5.25 19.70
CA SER A 268 -13.16 -4.10 18.81
C SER A 268 -12.86 -4.46 17.36
N VAL A 269 -11.74 -5.15 17.10
CA VAL A 269 -11.40 -5.65 15.75
C VAL A 269 -12.43 -6.68 15.28
N GLN A 270 -12.90 -7.57 16.15
CA GLN A 270 -13.96 -8.52 15.79
C GLN A 270 -15.27 -7.83 15.40
N LYS A 271 -15.66 -6.74 16.09
CA LYS A 271 -16.81 -5.90 15.69
C LYS A 271 -16.56 -5.25 14.32
N LEU A 272 -15.35 -4.76 14.07
CA LEU A 272 -14.96 -4.18 12.78
C LEU A 272 -15.06 -5.20 11.64
N VAL A 273 -14.50 -6.40 11.83
CA VAL A 273 -14.62 -7.55 10.91
C VAL A 273 -16.08 -7.87 10.62
N LYS A 274 -16.93 -7.95 11.65
CA LYS A 274 -18.37 -8.23 11.47
C LYS A 274 -19.07 -7.14 10.64
N GLY A 275 -18.68 -5.88 10.81
CA GLY A 275 -19.27 -4.74 10.12
C GLY A 275 -18.80 -4.55 8.67
N THR A 276 -17.58 -4.98 8.33
CA THR A 276 -16.97 -4.78 7.00
C THR A 276 -17.81 -5.25 5.82
N PRO A 277 -18.39 -6.47 5.79
CA PRO A 277 -19.14 -6.90 4.60
C PRO A 277 -20.36 -6.01 4.33
N TYR A 278 -21.03 -5.53 5.38
CA TYR A 278 -22.14 -4.59 5.25
C TYR A 278 -21.68 -3.22 4.76
N ALA A 279 -20.56 -2.72 5.31
CA ALA A 279 -19.97 -1.46 4.87
C ALA A 279 -19.52 -1.52 3.40
N VAL A 280 -18.88 -2.61 2.98
CA VAL A 280 -18.46 -2.86 1.59
C VAL A 280 -19.67 -2.92 0.66
N LEU A 281 -20.71 -3.67 1.03
CA LEU A 281 -21.94 -3.74 0.24
C LEU A 281 -22.58 -2.37 0.07
N ALA A 282 -22.68 -1.60 1.16
CA ALA A 282 -23.21 -0.24 1.13
C ALA A 282 -22.36 0.65 0.20
N LEU A 283 -21.03 0.58 0.28
CA LEU A 283 -20.12 1.32 -0.58
C LEU A 283 -20.32 0.95 -2.06
N ILE A 284 -20.35 -0.34 -2.40
CA ILE A 284 -20.53 -0.81 -3.79
C ILE A 284 -21.88 -0.37 -4.34
N VAL A 285 -22.96 -0.47 -3.55
CA VAL A 285 -24.30 -0.03 -3.96
C VAL A 285 -24.34 1.48 -4.16
N LEU A 286 -23.76 2.27 -3.26
CA LEU A 286 -23.71 3.73 -3.38
C LEU A 286 -22.86 4.17 -4.58
N TRP A 287 -21.69 3.57 -4.79
CA TRP A 287 -20.81 3.87 -5.93
C TRP A 287 -21.41 3.41 -7.26
N GLY A 288 -21.86 2.16 -7.34
CA GLY A 288 -22.46 1.59 -8.54
C GLY A 288 -23.77 2.28 -8.91
N GLY A 289 -24.62 2.58 -7.92
CA GLY A 289 -25.85 3.35 -8.10
C GLY A 289 -25.57 4.77 -8.62
N SER A 290 -24.54 5.44 -8.09
CA SER A 290 -24.11 6.75 -8.58
C SER A 290 -23.70 6.71 -10.05
N LEU A 291 -22.91 5.71 -10.46
CA LEU A 291 -22.49 5.53 -11.87
C LEU A 291 -23.65 5.19 -12.80
N LEU A 292 -24.58 4.34 -12.35
CA LEU A 292 -25.76 3.95 -13.12
C LEU A 292 -26.65 5.16 -13.39
N VAL A 293 -26.88 6.00 -12.38
CA VAL A 293 -27.67 7.25 -12.52
C VAL A 293 -27.03 8.19 -13.54
N ILE A 294 -25.70 8.35 -13.53
CA ILE A 294 -24.98 9.15 -14.53
C ILE A 294 -25.24 8.60 -15.93
N ARG A 295 -24.98 7.31 -16.15
CA ARG A 295 -25.16 6.65 -17.45
C ARG A 295 -26.57 6.79 -18.00
N ILE A 296 -27.59 6.60 -17.16
CA ILE A 296 -29.00 6.67 -17.57
C ILE A 296 -29.45 8.11 -17.89
N ARG A 297 -28.98 9.11 -17.12
CA ARG A 297 -29.42 10.50 -17.30
C ARG A 297 -28.65 11.28 -18.36
N THR A 298 -27.39 10.92 -18.65
CA THR A 298 -26.59 11.61 -19.68
C THR A 298 -27.23 11.73 -21.07
N PRO A 299 -27.90 10.71 -21.64
CA PRO A 299 -28.40 10.80 -23.02
C PRO A 299 -29.74 11.55 -23.18
N LYS A 300 -30.47 11.88 -22.09
CA LYS A 300 -31.87 12.34 -22.17
C LYS A 300 -32.10 13.83 -21.84
N MET A 301 -31.06 14.60 -21.53
CA MET A 301 -31.24 15.98 -21.07
C MET A 301 -31.04 17.00 -22.19
N THR A 302 -32.07 17.81 -22.43
CA THR A 302 -32.03 19.08 -23.16
C THR A 302 -31.05 20.04 -22.48
N ASP A 303 -30.40 20.92 -23.26
CA ASP A 303 -29.30 21.78 -22.81
C ASP A 303 -29.58 22.53 -21.49
N LYS A 304 -30.79 23.04 -21.29
CA LYS A 304 -31.16 23.78 -20.07
C LYS A 304 -31.32 22.92 -18.80
N GLY A 305 -31.60 21.62 -18.92
CA GLY A 305 -31.73 20.71 -17.78
C GLY A 305 -30.40 20.11 -17.32
N LYS A 306 -29.36 20.22 -18.17
CA LYS A 306 -28.05 19.63 -17.95
C LYS A 306 -27.31 20.30 -16.79
N ASP A 307 -27.41 21.62 -16.67
CA ASP A 307 -26.68 22.39 -15.65
C ASP A 307 -27.19 22.12 -14.24
N THR A 308 -28.51 22.08 -14.02
CA THR A 308 -29.09 21.83 -12.68
C THR A 308 -28.79 20.42 -12.18
N VAL A 309 -28.86 19.42 -13.07
CA VAL A 309 -28.62 18.02 -12.70
C VAL A 309 -27.13 17.75 -12.51
N LEU A 310 -26.28 18.34 -13.34
CA LEU A 310 -24.83 18.28 -13.17
C LEU A 310 -24.41 18.97 -11.86
N THR A 311 -25.01 20.11 -11.51
CA THR A 311 -24.74 20.83 -10.25
C THR A 311 -25.17 20.00 -9.04
N LEU A 312 -26.39 19.46 -9.03
CA LEU A 312 -26.85 18.60 -7.93
C LEU A 312 -25.96 17.35 -7.78
N TYR A 313 -25.54 16.76 -8.89
CA TYR A 313 -24.62 15.63 -8.90
C TYR A 313 -23.23 15.99 -8.34
N LEU A 314 -22.65 17.10 -8.78
CA LEU A 314 -21.35 17.60 -8.28
C LEU A 314 -21.41 17.88 -6.77
N VAL A 315 -22.50 18.46 -6.29
CA VAL A 315 -22.73 18.70 -4.86
C VAL A 315 -22.87 17.38 -4.11
N LEU A 316 -23.71 16.46 -4.58
CA LEU A 316 -23.95 15.17 -3.91
C LEU A 316 -22.69 14.30 -3.88
N THR A 317 -21.98 14.19 -5.00
CA THR A 317 -20.72 13.43 -5.07
C THR A 317 -19.57 14.12 -4.35
N GLY A 318 -19.55 15.45 -4.29
CA GLY A 318 -18.62 16.22 -3.47
C GLY A 318 -18.82 15.97 -1.97
N ILE A 319 -20.06 16.06 -1.49
CA ILE A 319 -20.39 15.82 -0.07
C ILE A 319 -20.15 14.37 0.32
N LEU A 320 -20.69 13.41 -0.45
CA LEU A 320 -20.49 11.98 -0.19
C LEU A 320 -19.00 11.59 -0.32
N GLY A 321 -18.31 12.15 -1.31
CA GLY A 321 -16.88 11.95 -1.51
C GLY A 321 -16.07 12.50 -0.34
N GLY A 322 -16.38 13.70 0.14
CA GLY A 322 -15.74 14.30 1.32
C GLY A 322 -15.95 13.45 2.58
N PHE A 323 -17.17 12.97 2.80
CA PHE A 323 -17.46 12.05 3.91
C PHE A 323 -16.69 10.73 3.79
N LEU A 324 -16.60 10.18 2.58
CA LEU A 324 -15.84 8.95 2.30
C LEU A 324 -14.34 9.14 2.56
N VAL A 325 -13.76 10.27 2.15
CA VAL A 325 -12.36 10.61 2.43
C VAL A 325 -12.11 10.74 3.93
N LEU A 326 -12.99 11.46 4.64
CA LEU A 326 -12.87 11.68 6.08
C LEU A 326 -12.98 10.38 6.86
N THR A 327 -14.00 9.57 6.57
CA THR A 327 -14.19 8.27 7.23
C THR A 327 -13.04 7.31 6.95
N SER A 328 -12.53 7.28 5.71
CA SER A 328 -11.37 6.47 5.36
C SER A 328 -10.11 6.96 6.06
N PHE A 329 -9.88 8.27 6.15
CA PHE A 329 -8.75 8.85 6.89
C PHE A 329 -8.79 8.48 8.38
N VAL A 330 -9.96 8.58 9.01
CA VAL A 330 -10.16 8.13 10.39
C VAL A 330 -9.88 6.62 10.51
N LEU A 331 -10.33 5.81 9.55
CA LEU A 331 -10.10 4.37 9.54
C LEU A 331 -8.62 3.98 9.41
N VAL A 332 -7.82 4.74 8.65
CA VAL A 332 -6.35 4.55 8.57
C VAL A 332 -5.72 4.65 9.96
N TRP A 333 -6.02 5.70 10.70
CA TRP A 333 -5.43 5.91 12.03
C TRP A 333 -6.03 4.99 13.10
N LEU A 334 -7.34 4.71 13.04
CA LEU A 334 -7.99 3.76 13.96
C LEU A 334 -7.44 2.34 13.79
N SER A 335 -7.26 1.87 12.54
CA SER A 335 -6.68 0.54 12.27
C SER A 335 -5.25 0.41 12.79
N LEU A 336 -4.42 1.44 12.63
CA LEU A 336 -3.08 1.50 13.22
C LEU A 336 -3.10 1.53 14.75
N GLY A 337 -4.03 2.26 15.34
CA GLY A 337 -4.23 2.27 16.79
C GLY A 337 -4.60 0.88 17.32
N PHE A 338 -5.49 0.16 16.64
CA PHE A 338 -5.81 -1.22 16.99
C PHE A 338 -4.64 -2.17 16.78
N PHE A 339 -3.88 -2.02 15.69
CA PHE A 339 -2.66 -2.80 15.41
C PHE A 339 -1.66 -2.63 16.56
N HIS A 340 -1.34 -1.40 16.93
CA HIS A 340 -0.42 -1.09 18.01
C HIS A 340 -0.91 -1.61 19.37
N SER A 341 -2.20 -1.39 19.67
CA SER A 341 -2.81 -1.86 20.92
C SER A 341 -2.76 -3.38 21.02
N LEU A 342 -3.15 -4.12 19.98
CA LEU A 342 -3.06 -5.58 19.96
C LEU A 342 -1.62 -6.06 20.18
N ARG A 343 -0.66 -5.44 19.49
CA ARG A 343 0.77 -5.77 19.61
C ARG A 343 1.24 -5.63 21.06
N GLN A 344 0.98 -4.49 21.69
CA GLN A 344 1.38 -4.24 23.08
C GLN A 344 0.73 -5.22 24.07
N HIS A 345 -0.55 -5.56 23.87
CA HIS A 345 -1.22 -6.53 24.73
C HIS A 345 -0.64 -7.93 24.54
N ALA A 346 -0.34 -8.33 23.32
CA ALA A 346 0.27 -9.64 23.03
C ALA A 346 1.69 -9.75 23.61
N GLU A 347 2.50 -8.70 23.52
CA GLU A 347 3.81 -8.62 24.15
C GLU A 347 3.71 -8.78 25.67
N ASN A 348 2.80 -8.04 26.31
CA ASN A 348 2.56 -8.13 27.75
C ASN A 348 2.04 -9.51 28.20
N LEU A 349 1.25 -10.19 27.34
CA LEU A 349 0.66 -11.49 27.65
C LEU A 349 1.62 -12.66 27.42
N SER A 350 2.42 -12.64 26.37
CA SER A 350 3.34 -13.74 26.00
C SER A 350 4.72 -13.62 26.65
N GLY A 351 5.12 -12.41 27.07
CA GLY A 351 6.38 -12.17 27.77
C GLY A 351 7.61 -12.57 26.96
N LEU A 352 8.41 -13.51 27.48
CA LEU A 352 9.70 -13.89 26.88
C LEU A 352 9.56 -14.69 25.58
N SER A 353 8.37 -15.25 25.31
CA SER A 353 8.07 -16.02 24.09
C SER A 353 7.63 -15.15 22.93
N TYR A 354 7.68 -13.81 23.06
CA TYR A 354 7.19 -12.89 22.05
C TYR A 354 8.16 -12.74 20.87
N ALA A 355 8.03 -13.61 19.87
CA ALA A 355 8.88 -13.64 18.67
C ALA A 355 8.66 -12.45 17.71
N GLU A 356 7.67 -11.57 17.94
CA GLU A 356 7.33 -10.51 16.97
C GLU A 356 8.21 -9.26 17.06
N ASN A 357 9.15 -9.24 18.00
CA ASN A 357 10.21 -8.24 18.06
C ASN A 357 11.40 -8.60 17.13
N ASP A 358 11.42 -9.81 16.57
CA ASP A 358 12.46 -10.24 15.64
C ASP A 358 12.17 -9.73 14.22
N TRP A 359 13.25 -9.43 13.49
CA TRP A 359 13.18 -8.94 12.13
C TRP A 359 13.10 -10.11 11.13
N GLY A 360 11.95 -10.26 10.49
CA GLY A 360 11.75 -11.18 9.38
C GLY A 360 12.15 -10.58 8.01
N PHE A 361 12.32 -11.44 7.00
CA PHE A 361 12.56 -11.00 5.63
C PHE A 361 11.38 -10.16 5.09
N GLY A 362 10.15 -10.55 5.41
CA GLY A 362 8.94 -9.83 4.97
C GLY A 362 8.90 -8.41 5.50
N GLN A 363 9.39 -8.18 6.72
CA GLN A 363 9.47 -6.87 7.35
C GLN A 363 10.45 -5.93 6.63
N VAL A 364 11.65 -6.42 6.29
CA VAL A 364 12.64 -5.63 5.55
C VAL A 364 12.11 -5.30 4.16
N ALA A 365 11.53 -6.29 3.47
CA ALA A 365 10.91 -6.08 2.17
C ALA A 365 9.78 -5.03 2.21
N ALA A 366 8.96 -5.03 3.27
CA ALA A 366 7.89 -4.07 3.46
C ALA A 366 8.41 -2.62 3.61
N ILE A 367 9.54 -2.40 4.28
CA ILE A 367 10.15 -1.07 4.38
C ILE A 367 10.78 -0.66 3.03
N VAL A 368 11.49 -1.59 2.38
CA VAL A 368 12.15 -1.34 1.09
C VAL A 368 11.15 -1.00 -0.01
N ALA A 369 9.91 -1.49 0.09
CA ALA A 369 8.85 -1.16 -0.87
C ALA A 369 8.52 0.34 -0.95
N TRP A 370 8.92 1.14 0.05
CA TRP A 370 8.75 2.60 0.03
C TRP A 370 9.91 3.36 -0.63
N VAL A 371 11.03 2.68 -0.92
CA VAL A 371 12.22 3.30 -1.55
C VAL A 371 11.88 4.00 -2.87
N PRO A 372 11.06 3.45 -3.79
CA PRO A 372 10.70 4.16 -5.02
C PRO A 372 9.98 5.49 -4.76
N VAL A 373 9.11 5.54 -3.74
CA VAL A 373 8.36 6.75 -3.37
C VAL A 373 9.33 7.80 -2.83
N PHE A 374 10.24 7.40 -1.94
CA PHE A 374 11.27 8.30 -1.42
C PHE A 374 12.23 8.75 -2.52
N GLY A 375 12.65 7.87 -3.42
CA GLY A 375 13.54 8.22 -4.53
C GLY A 375 12.92 9.27 -5.45
N GLN A 376 11.62 9.16 -5.76
CA GLN A 376 10.92 10.19 -6.50
C GLN A 376 10.82 11.49 -5.70
N PHE A 377 10.39 11.43 -4.44
CA PHE A 377 10.29 12.61 -3.58
C PHE A 377 11.63 13.35 -3.45
N SER A 378 12.73 12.63 -3.21
CA SER A 378 14.09 13.18 -3.15
C SER A 378 14.49 13.82 -4.48
N ALA A 379 14.21 13.20 -5.63
CA ALA A 379 14.49 13.79 -6.93
C ALA A 379 13.76 15.13 -7.12
N ILE A 380 12.56 15.28 -6.56
CA ILE A 380 11.78 16.53 -6.60
C ILE A 380 12.42 17.59 -5.74
N VAL A 381 12.74 17.25 -4.49
CA VAL A 381 13.40 18.18 -3.57
C VAL A 381 14.74 18.63 -4.15
N ILE A 382 15.54 17.71 -4.70
CA ILE A 382 16.82 18.02 -5.32
C ILE A 382 16.64 18.93 -6.54
N ARG A 383 15.67 18.67 -7.43
CA ARG A 383 15.41 19.55 -8.59
C ARG A 383 14.90 20.92 -8.17
N GLY A 384 14.02 20.98 -7.16
CA GLY A 384 13.54 22.23 -6.59
C GLY A 384 14.68 23.03 -5.96
N LEU A 385 15.56 22.37 -5.21
CA LEU A 385 16.73 22.98 -4.59
C LEU A 385 17.79 23.38 -5.63
N ALA A 386 17.98 22.60 -6.69
CA ALA A 386 18.87 22.95 -7.79
C ALA A 386 18.43 24.23 -8.53
N ARG A 387 17.12 24.53 -8.52
CA ARG A 387 16.62 25.83 -9.03
C ARG A 387 16.99 27.01 -8.11
N LEU A 388 17.29 26.79 -6.83
CA LEU A 388 17.81 27.81 -5.92
C LEU A 388 19.32 28.05 -6.10
N LEU A 389 20.05 27.13 -6.73
CA LEU A 389 21.49 27.27 -6.93
C LEU A 389 21.80 28.32 -8.02
N PRO A 390 22.95 29.02 -7.90
CA PRO A 390 23.41 29.99 -8.91
C PRO A 390 23.54 29.32 -10.28
N VAL A 391 23.32 30.10 -11.34
CA VAL A 391 23.15 29.64 -12.73
C VAL A 391 24.23 28.65 -13.18
N GLY A 392 25.49 28.84 -12.76
CA GLY A 392 26.60 27.94 -13.10
C GLY A 392 26.48 26.50 -12.54
N ALA A 393 25.72 26.29 -11.48
CA ALA A 393 25.48 24.95 -10.92
C ALA A 393 24.21 24.28 -11.48
N ARG A 394 23.31 25.04 -12.14
CA ARG A 394 22.08 24.48 -12.74
C ARG A 394 22.38 23.54 -13.89
N GLU A 395 23.43 23.81 -14.68
CA GLU A 395 23.79 22.98 -15.83
C GLU A 395 24.16 21.54 -15.44
N LEU A 396 24.57 21.30 -14.19
CA LEU A 396 24.88 19.96 -13.71
C LEU A 396 23.63 19.08 -13.46
N PHE A 397 22.46 19.70 -13.27
CA PHE A 397 21.24 19.01 -12.83
C PHE A 397 20.10 19.04 -13.84
N GLU A 398 20.24 19.75 -14.95
CA GLU A 398 19.23 19.76 -16.01
C GLU A 398 19.25 18.43 -16.78
N PRO A 399 18.14 17.66 -16.77
CA PRO A 399 18.06 16.47 -17.60
C PRO A 399 18.08 16.89 -19.07
N VAL A 400 18.92 16.22 -19.88
CA VAL A 400 19.02 16.43 -21.32
C VAL A 400 17.61 16.58 -21.94
N PRO A 401 17.32 17.68 -22.66
CA PRO A 401 15.99 17.97 -23.19
C PRO A 401 15.40 16.77 -23.92
N LYS A 402 14.11 16.48 -23.69
CA LYS A 402 13.41 15.35 -24.34
C LYS A 402 13.43 15.46 -25.88
N ASP A 403 13.51 16.67 -26.43
CA ASP A 403 13.68 16.93 -27.87
C ASP A 403 15.01 16.34 -28.41
N GLN A 404 16.09 16.46 -27.64
CA GLN A 404 17.37 15.86 -28.00
C GLN A 404 17.40 14.32 -27.96
N ARG A 405 16.46 13.66 -27.28
CA ARG A 405 16.33 12.18 -27.39
C ARG A 405 15.81 11.75 -28.75
N GLY A 406 15.01 12.59 -29.41
CA GLY A 406 14.61 12.39 -30.80
C GLY A 406 15.82 12.51 -31.72
N THR A 407 16.62 13.57 -31.56
CA THR A 407 17.82 13.81 -32.38
C THR A 407 18.90 12.77 -32.15
N ALA A 408 19.11 12.28 -30.91
CA ALA A 408 20.06 11.20 -30.62
C ALA A 408 19.61 9.86 -31.25
N ARG A 409 18.29 9.56 -31.27
CA ARG A 409 17.77 8.38 -31.97
C ARG A 409 17.89 8.52 -33.49
N VAL A 410 17.58 9.69 -34.03
CA VAL A 410 17.73 9.98 -35.47
C VAL A 410 19.20 9.93 -35.89
N LEU A 411 20.12 10.46 -35.08
CA LEU A 411 21.56 10.41 -35.32
C LEU A 411 22.10 8.98 -35.22
N ALA A 412 21.68 8.21 -34.21
CA ALA A 412 22.04 6.80 -34.08
C ALA A 412 21.51 5.96 -35.25
N GLN A 413 20.31 6.25 -35.75
CA GLN A 413 19.73 5.58 -36.91
C GLN A 413 20.40 5.98 -38.22
N ALA A 414 20.78 7.26 -38.38
CA ALA A 414 21.57 7.74 -39.50
C ALA A 414 22.97 7.11 -39.54
N LEU A 415 23.64 7.00 -38.38
CA LEU A 415 24.94 6.33 -38.27
C LEU A 415 24.85 4.83 -38.57
N ARG A 416 23.76 4.16 -38.14
CA ARG A 416 23.52 2.74 -38.43
C ARG A 416 23.27 2.51 -39.93
N ASN A 417 22.52 3.38 -40.59
CA ASN A 417 22.29 3.32 -42.04
C ASN A 417 23.57 3.59 -42.85
N ARG A 418 24.43 4.50 -42.38
CA ARG A 418 25.73 4.79 -43.01
C ARG A 418 26.70 3.60 -42.92
N LYS A 419 26.61 2.81 -41.85
CA LYS A 419 27.40 1.59 -41.67
C LYS A 419 26.99 0.49 -42.67
N HIS A 420 25.72 0.39 -43.03
CA HIS A 420 25.26 -0.55 -44.06
C HIS A 420 25.64 -0.12 -45.49
N GLN A 421 25.72 1.18 -45.78
CA GLN A 421 26.16 1.67 -47.09
C GLN A 421 27.66 1.41 -47.36
N HIS A 422 28.51 1.31 -46.34
CA HIS A 422 29.92 0.99 -46.54
C HIS A 422 30.22 -0.50 -46.74
N THR A 423 29.30 -1.40 -46.41
CA THR A 423 29.48 -2.85 -46.62
C THR A 423 29.01 -3.32 -47.99
N GLN A 424 28.25 -2.51 -48.74
CA GLN A 424 27.88 -2.79 -50.14
C GLN A 424 28.80 -2.05 -51.11
N ARG A 425 30.06 -2.49 -51.21
CA ARG A 425 30.88 -2.23 -52.40
C ARG A 425 30.80 -3.49 -53.29
N PRO A 426 30.38 -3.37 -54.56
CA PRO A 426 30.23 -4.54 -55.43
C PRO A 426 31.61 -5.07 -55.82
N ALA A 427 31.95 -6.27 -55.36
CA ALA A 427 32.99 -7.07 -55.96
C ALA A 427 32.41 -7.74 -57.22
N SER A 428 32.52 -7.05 -58.35
CA SER A 428 32.34 -7.65 -59.67
C SER A 428 33.72 -7.90 -60.27
N ILE A 429 34.25 -9.12 -60.13
CA ILE A 429 35.21 -9.68 -61.09
C ILE A 429 34.86 -11.17 -61.28
N THR A 430 34.57 -11.47 -62.54
CA THR A 430 34.32 -12.75 -63.19
C THR A 430 35.50 -13.72 -63.17
N ALA A 431 35.25 -15.01 -62.92
CA ALA A 431 35.95 -16.16 -63.52
C ALA A 431 35.02 -17.37 -63.34
N GLU A 432 34.36 -17.82 -64.41
CA GLU A 432 34.81 -18.86 -65.34
C GLU A 432 34.31 -20.24 -64.89
N ALA A 433 33.51 -20.86 -65.77
CA ALA A 433 32.78 -22.09 -65.53
C ALA A 433 33.68 -23.32 -65.70
N VAL A 434 33.57 -24.29 -64.79
CA VAL A 434 33.98 -25.68 -65.01
C VAL A 434 32.79 -26.57 -64.65
N PRO A 435 32.32 -27.46 -65.55
CA PRO A 435 31.20 -28.34 -65.28
C PRO A 435 31.66 -29.73 -64.82
N LEU A 436 30.66 -30.49 -64.37
CA LEU A 436 30.58 -31.95 -64.23
C LEU A 436 31.02 -32.61 -62.92
N SER A 437 29.99 -33.03 -62.18
CA SER A 437 29.73 -34.43 -61.78
C SER A 437 30.84 -35.20 -61.06
N SER A 438 30.71 -35.39 -59.74
CA SER A 438 30.93 -36.67 -59.04
C SER A 438 30.78 -36.49 -57.52
N LEU A 439 30.31 -37.55 -56.84
CA LEU A 439 30.13 -37.75 -55.37
C LEU A 439 28.90 -37.05 -54.78
N GLN A 440 27.73 -37.65 -54.54
CA GLN A 440 27.34 -39.01 -54.10
C GLN A 440 28.05 -39.56 -52.86
N ARG A 441 27.26 -39.59 -51.77
CA ARG A 441 27.19 -40.57 -50.67
C ARG A 441 28.19 -40.45 -49.51
N ILE A 442 27.61 -40.34 -48.30
CA ILE A 442 27.96 -40.87 -46.95
C ILE A 442 27.16 -39.93 -45.99
N SER A 443 25.98 -40.24 -45.43
CA SER A 443 25.49 -41.28 -44.49
C SER A 443 26.24 -41.40 -43.16
N HIS A 444 25.45 -41.53 -42.08
CA HIS A 444 25.79 -41.81 -40.66
C HIS A 444 26.06 -40.57 -39.78
N ASP A 445 25.17 -40.27 -38.81
CA ASP A 445 24.96 -40.91 -37.48
C ASP A 445 26.07 -40.43 -36.51
N GLU A 446 25.91 -40.14 -35.21
CA GLU A 446 24.89 -40.33 -34.16
C GLU A 446 25.51 -39.68 -32.88
N GLU A 447 24.87 -39.85 -31.71
CA GLU A 447 25.29 -39.51 -30.33
C GLU A 447 24.81 -38.13 -29.82
N ASP A 448 23.77 -37.99 -28.99
CA ASP A 448 23.34 -38.73 -27.77
C ASP A 448 24.37 -38.69 -26.61
N VAL A 449 24.20 -37.71 -25.71
CA VAL A 449 24.67 -37.70 -24.31
C VAL A 449 23.69 -36.78 -23.55
N GLY A 450 23.07 -37.12 -22.42
CA GLY A 450 23.16 -38.25 -21.52
C GLY A 450 22.43 -37.84 -20.25
N THR A 451 21.48 -38.67 -19.81
CA THR A 451 20.79 -38.61 -18.52
C THR A 451 21.75 -39.03 -17.40
N THR A 452 21.70 -38.35 -16.25
CA THR A 452 22.17 -38.93 -14.97
C THR A 452 21.19 -38.63 -13.85
N SER A 453 20.80 -39.72 -13.19
CA SER A 453 19.91 -39.83 -12.04
C SER A 453 20.63 -39.64 -10.71
N ALA A 454 19.81 -39.39 -9.68
CA ALA A 454 19.90 -39.93 -8.32
C ALA A 454 21.04 -39.47 -7.39
N GLY A 455 20.62 -38.93 -6.24
CA GLY A 455 21.44 -38.76 -5.04
C GLY A 455 20.55 -38.67 -3.82
N ALA A 456 20.15 -39.84 -3.29
CA ALA A 456 19.61 -39.98 -1.95
C ALA A 456 20.75 -39.83 -0.93
N GLY A 457 20.51 -39.11 0.16
CA GLY A 457 21.46 -38.92 1.25
C GLY A 457 20.74 -38.76 2.58
N SER A 458 20.44 -39.89 3.21
CA SER A 458 20.18 -40.03 4.64
C SER A 458 21.52 -39.97 5.37
N HIS A 459 21.64 -39.14 6.42
CA HIS A 459 22.38 -39.51 7.62
C HIS A 459 22.02 -38.60 8.79
N ALA A 460 21.64 -39.26 9.88
CA ALA A 460 21.45 -38.72 11.21
C ALA A 460 22.79 -38.33 11.86
N GLN A 461 22.75 -37.28 12.68
CA GLN A 461 23.38 -37.21 14.00
C GLN A 461 22.60 -36.22 14.87
#